data_AF-A0A924N693-F1
#
_entry.id   AF-A0A924N693-F1
#
_cell.length_a   1.000
_cell.length_b   1.000
_cell.length_c   1.000
_cell.angle_alpha   90.00
_cell.angle_beta   90.00
_cell.angle_gamma   90.00
#
_symmetry.space_group_name_H-M   'P 1'
#
loop_
_entity.id
_entity.type
_entity.pdbx_description
1 polymer ?
#
loop_
_entity_poly.entity_id
_entity_poly.type
_entity_poly.pdbx_seq_one_letter_code
_entity_poly.pdbx_strand_id
1 'polypeptide(L)'
;MSEVTSEPSSSAVPPGRRPTGRGPREWARAFSGFYPPLAADLAELDPTARFLYSARSVILVISFQAALLAGLLAWTDRRFTVVGFVLLVLAYVVLHAISNLSNDYFGARRGHDTADSPRRRYTVHPLLSGAVSTTLLVRGGVTAALVASLVVLGEAKDLLLPSQRGTITASETSGTPA
;
A
#
# COMPACT_ATOMS: atom_id res chain seq x y z
N MET A 1 -46.17 -20.80 23.06
CA MET A 1 -44.94 -21.23 22.36
C MET A 1 -44.08 -19.99 22.23
N SER A 2 -43.22 -19.76 23.23
CA SER A 2 -42.45 -18.51 23.34
C SER A 2 -41.22 -18.64 22.46
N GLU A 3 -41.17 -17.83 21.40
CA GLU A 3 -40.04 -17.74 20.49
C GLU A 3 -38.88 -17.09 21.25
N VAL A 4 -37.95 -17.92 21.72
CA VAL A 4 -36.68 -17.48 22.29
C VAL A 4 -35.86 -16.93 21.14
N THR A 5 -35.84 -15.61 20.99
CA THR A 5 -34.84 -14.88 20.23
C THR A 5 -33.48 -15.16 20.86
N SER A 6 -32.81 -16.20 20.37
CA SER A 6 -31.42 -16.50 20.71
C SER A 6 -30.54 -15.35 20.22
N GLU A 7 -30.03 -14.56 21.16
CA GLU A 7 -28.93 -13.63 20.88
C GLU A 7 -27.78 -14.40 20.22
N PRO A 8 -27.10 -13.81 19.22
CA PRO A 8 -25.94 -14.47 18.62
C PRO A 8 -24.89 -14.67 19.72
N SER A 9 -24.60 -15.94 20.04
CA SER A 9 -23.64 -16.28 21.09
C SER A 9 -22.30 -15.60 20.81
N SER A 10 -21.86 -14.77 21.75
CA SER A 10 -20.51 -14.24 21.84
C SER A 10 -19.54 -15.37 22.20
N SER A 11 -19.37 -16.35 21.31
CA SER A 11 -18.51 -17.50 21.56
C SER A 11 -17.55 -17.74 20.38
N ALA A 12 -16.27 -17.82 20.76
CA ALA A 12 -15.11 -18.20 19.95
C ALA A 12 -14.47 -17.12 19.05
N VAL A 13 -14.08 -15.98 19.63
CA VAL A 13 -12.85 -15.33 19.14
C VAL A 13 -11.67 -16.13 19.72
N PRO A 14 -10.74 -16.65 18.90
CA PRO A 14 -9.55 -17.36 19.40
C PRO A 14 -8.80 -16.49 20.41
N PRO A 15 -8.11 -17.04 21.43
CA PRO A 15 -7.33 -16.28 22.39
C PRO A 15 -6.08 -15.69 21.72
N GLY A 16 -6.29 -14.70 20.86
CA GLY A 16 -5.27 -13.80 20.34
C GLY A 16 -5.08 -12.65 21.31
N ARG A 17 -3.84 -12.19 21.45
CA ARG A 17 -3.53 -10.98 22.20
C ARG A 17 -4.30 -9.81 21.59
N ARG A 18 -5.12 -9.13 22.40
CA ARG A 18 -5.80 -7.89 21.96
C ARG A 18 -4.75 -6.84 21.58
N PRO A 19 -4.93 -6.08 20.48
CA PRO A 19 -4.09 -4.93 20.19
C PRO A 19 -4.23 -3.91 21.32
N THR A 20 -3.25 -3.82 22.22
CA THR A 20 -3.35 -3.01 23.45
C THR A 20 -2.64 -1.66 23.38
N GLY A 21 -2.22 -1.19 22.20
CA GLY A 21 -1.11 -0.23 22.15
C GLY A 21 -1.18 0.88 21.12
N ARG A 22 -0.48 1.95 21.47
CA ARG A 22 -0.08 3.06 20.59
C ARG A 22 1.40 2.92 20.22
N GLY A 23 1.76 3.40 19.04
CA GLY A 23 3.15 3.67 18.66
C GLY A 23 3.88 2.54 17.91
N PRO A 24 5.21 2.68 17.70
CA PRO A 24 5.95 1.96 16.67
C PRO A 24 5.93 0.42 16.80
N ARG A 25 5.84 -0.09 18.04
CA ARG A 25 5.77 -1.53 18.29
C ARG A 25 4.47 -2.14 17.76
N GLU A 26 3.34 -1.44 17.89
CA GLU A 26 2.08 -1.91 17.30
C GLU A 26 2.04 -1.72 15.78
N TRP A 27 2.69 -0.68 15.26
CA TRP A 27 2.82 -0.52 13.82
C TRP A 27 3.59 -1.67 13.19
N ALA A 28 4.72 -2.08 13.78
CA ALA A 28 5.49 -3.22 13.31
C ALA A 28 4.68 -4.52 13.34
N ARG A 29 3.84 -4.71 14.37
CA ARG A 29 3.00 -5.90 14.50
C ARG A 29 1.92 -6.01 13.44
N ALA A 30 1.43 -4.90 12.89
CA ALA A 30 0.50 -4.91 11.77
C ALA A 30 1.08 -5.58 10.50
N PHE A 31 2.40 -5.72 10.41
CA PHE A 31 3.09 -6.47 9.35
C PHE A 31 3.38 -7.93 9.70
N SER A 32 3.17 -8.37 10.95
CA SER A 32 3.59 -9.70 11.42
C SER A 32 2.49 -10.75 11.43
N GLY A 33 1.24 -10.40 11.08
CA GLY A 33 0.18 -11.42 10.97
C GLY A 33 -1.22 -10.86 10.75
N PHE A 34 -2.10 -11.74 10.25
CA PHE A 34 -3.54 -11.52 10.22
C PHE A 34 -4.10 -11.83 11.61
N TYR A 35 -4.13 -10.83 12.46
CA TYR A 35 -4.90 -10.92 13.70
C TYR A 35 -6.39 -10.71 13.35
N PRO A 36 -7.33 -11.37 14.03
CA PRO A 36 -8.72 -10.98 14.02
C PRO A 36 -8.93 -9.90 15.10
N PRO A 37 -8.80 -8.59 14.80
CA PRO A 37 -9.28 -7.58 15.73
C PRO A 37 -10.80 -7.74 15.87
N LEU A 38 -11.38 -7.26 16.97
CA LEU A 38 -12.80 -6.90 16.99
C LEU A 38 -12.94 -5.45 16.55
N ALA A 39 -14.16 -5.04 16.17
CA ALA A 39 -14.43 -3.62 15.86
C ALA A 39 -14.09 -2.71 17.06
N ALA A 40 -14.32 -3.18 18.29
CA ALA A 40 -13.92 -2.49 19.52
C ALA A 40 -12.39 -2.34 19.61
N ASP A 41 -11.62 -3.39 19.29
CA ASP A 41 -10.17 -3.34 19.33
C ASP A 41 -9.58 -2.30 18.36
N LEU A 42 -10.18 -2.13 17.17
CA LEU A 42 -9.76 -1.10 16.22
C LEU A 42 -10.02 0.33 16.71
N ALA A 43 -11.08 0.53 17.51
CA ALA A 43 -11.41 1.85 18.04
C ALA A 43 -10.38 2.32 19.07
N GLU A 44 -9.77 1.40 19.82
CA GLU A 44 -8.75 1.67 20.83
C GLU A 44 -7.36 1.97 20.23
N LEU A 45 -7.11 1.54 18.99
CA LEU A 45 -5.84 1.79 18.29
C LEU A 45 -5.63 3.26 17.93
N ASP A 46 -4.36 3.68 17.90
CA ASP A 46 -3.98 4.96 17.29
C ASP A 46 -4.29 4.96 15.78
N PRO A 47 -4.45 6.15 15.16
CA PRO A 47 -4.84 6.24 13.75
C PRO A 47 -3.91 5.51 12.78
N THR A 48 -2.60 5.45 13.07
CA THR A 48 -1.62 4.79 12.21
C THR A 48 -1.72 3.28 12.33
N ALA A 49 -1.75 2.74 13.55
CA ALA A 49 -1.96 1.30 13.76
C ALA A 49 -3.28 0.86 13.12
N ARG A 50 -4.35 1.61 13.36
CA ARG A 50 -5.68 1.38 12.79
C ARG A 50 -5.66 1.32 11.27
N PHE A 51 -4.97 2.26 10.62
CA PHE A 51 -4.80 2.27 9.17
C PHE A 51 -4.04 1.03 8.68
N LEU A 52 -2.92 0.66 9.32
CA LEU A 52 -2.08 -0.46 8.90
C LEU A 52 -2.83 -1.81 8.99
N TYR A 53 -3.55 -2.05 10.09
CA TYR A 53 -4.39 -3.24 10.23
C TYR A 53 -5.52 -3.26 9.19
N SER A 54 -6.17 -2.12 8.96
CA SER A 54 -7.24 -1.98 7.97
C SER A 54 -6.74 -2.26 6.54
N ALA A 55 -5.54 -1.78 6.21
CA ALA A 55 -4.94 -1.90 4.88
C ALA A 55 -4.34 -3.28 4.56
N ARG A 56 -4.41 -4.23 5.51
CA ARG A 56 -3.71 -5.54 5.44
C ARG A 56 -2.22 -5.36 5.20
N SER A 57 -1.57 -4.59 6.06
CA SER A 57 -0.14 -4.31 5.96
C SER A 57 0.75 -5.55 5.79
N VAL A 58 0.38 -6.69 6.38
CA VAL A 58 1.08 -7.98 6.19
C VAL A 58 1.23 -8.40 4.72
N ILE A 59 0.26 -8.09 3.85
CA ILE A 59 0.30 -8.47 2.43
C ILE A 59 1.18 -7.50 1.63
N LEU A 60 1.38 -6.27 2.10
CA LEU A 60 2.12 -5.24 1.36
C LEU A 60 3.58 -5.61 1.09
N VAL A 61 4.11 -6.61 1.83
CA VAL A 61 5.43 -7.20 1.59
C VAL A 61 5.60 -7.67 0.14
N ILE A 62 4.55 -8.17 -0.51
CA ILE A 62 4.64 -8.65 -1.90
C ILE A 62 4.90 -7.49 -2.88
N SER A 63 4.28 -6.33 -2.66
CA SER A 63 4.51 -5.13 -3.48
C SER A 63 5.86 -4.51 -3.17
N PHE A 64 6.29 -4.55 -1.92
CA PHE A 64 7.62 -4.12 -1.54
C PHE A 64 8.69 -4.96 -2.24
N GLN A 65 8.58 -6.30 -2.21
CA GLN A 65 9.49 -7.20 -2.91
C GLN A 65 9.50 -6.97 -4.43
N ALA A 66 8.32 -6.78 -5.04
CA ALA A 66 8.23 -6.46 -6.46
C ALA A 66 8.90 -5.11 -6.79
N ALA A 67 8.76 -4.08 -5.94
CA ALA A 67 9.48 -2.82 -6.10
C ALA A 67 11.00 -2.97 -5.94
N LEU A 68 11.47 -3.83 -5.00
CA LEU A 68 12.89 -4.16 -4.86
C LEU A 68 13.44 -4.79 -6.14
N LEU A 69 12.72 -5.77 -6.71
CA LEU A 69 13.10 -6.42 -7.96
C LEU A 69 13.17 -5.44 -9.12
N ALA A 70 12.19 -4.52 -9.22
CA ALA A 70 12.21 -3.45 -10.22
C ALA A 70 13.43 -2.51 -10.05
N GLY A 71 13.78 -2.18 -8.81
CA GLY A 71 14.99 -1.40 -8.49
C GLY A 71 16.28 -2.12 -8.88
N LEU A 72 16.39 -3.42 -8.59
CA LEU A 72 17.51 -4.25 -9.00
C LEU A 72 17.64 -4.31 -10.53
N LEU A 73 16.52 -4.44 -11.25
CA LEU A 73 16.51 -4.47 -12.71
C LEU A 73 16.90 -3.12 -13.32
N ALA A 74 16.42 -2.01 -12.74
CA ALA A 74 16.86 -0.68 -13.14
C ALA A 74 18.37 -0.49 -12.88
N TRP A 75 18.90 -1.10 -11.82
CA TRP A 75 20.34 -1.07 -11.52
C TRP A 75 21.15 -1.82 -12.58
N THR A 76 20.71 -3.02 -12.97
CA THR A 76 21.39 -3.80 -14.03
C THR A 76 21.38 -3.07 -15.37
N ASP A 77 20.33 -2.31 -15.66
CA ASP A 77 20.17 -1.54 -16.90
C ASP A 77 20.85 -0.17 -16.88
N ARG A 78 21.56 0.18 -15.79
CA ARG A 78 22.19 1.51 -15.57
C ARG A 78 21.19 2.67 -15.63
N ARG A 79 19.94 2.42 -15.22
CA ARG A 79 18.83 3.39 -15.15
C ARG A 79 18.37 3.66 -13.73
N PHE A 80 19.04 3.10 -12.72
CA PHE A 80 18.65 3.29 -11.34
C PHE A 80 18.86 4.72 -10.88
N THR A 81 17.80 5.33 -10.34
CA THR A 81 17.86 6.58 -9.60
C THR A 81 17.32 6.36 -8.19
N VAL A 82 18.04 6.85 -7.18
CA VAL A 82 17.63 6.72 -5.77
C VAL A 82 16.24 7.34 -5.55
N VAL A 83 16.02 8.52 -6.14
CA VAL A 83 14.74 9.24 -6.02
C VAL A 83 13.61 8.47 -6.69
N GLY A 84 13.80 7.99 -7.93
CA GLY A 84 12.79 7.21 -8.66
C GLY A 84 12.45 5.90 -7.94
N PHE A 85 13.46 5.21 -7.40
CA PHE A 85 13.28 3.99 -6.62
C PHE A 85 12.46 4.24 -5.33
N VAL A 86 12.81 5.26 -4.54
CA VAL A 86 12.06 5.60 -3.32
C VAL A 86 10.61 5.96 -3.64
N LEU A 87 10.37 6.77 -4.68
CA LEU A 87 9.02 7.12 -5.11
C LEU A 87 8.22 5.91 -5.58
N LEU A 88 8.85 4.99 -6.33
CA LEU A 88 8.22 3.74 -6.77
C LEU A 88 7.79 2.88 -5.58
N VAL A 89 8.68 2.65 -4.61
CA VAL A 89 8.38 1.85 -3.41
C VAL A 89 7.20 2.46 -2.66
N LEU A 90 7.24 3.77 -2.38
CA LEU A 90 6.16 4.47 -1.66
C LEU A 90 4.84 4.41 -2.43
N ALA A 91 4.85 4.76 -3.71
CA ALA A 91 3.64 4.77 -4.53
C ALA A 91 3.02 3.38 -4.64
N TYR A 92 3.82 2.34 -4.87
CA TYR A 92 3.31 1.00 -5.09
C TYR A 92 2.73 0.38 -3.80
N VAL A 93 3.42 0.55 -2.67
CA VAL A 93 2.94 0.09 -1.36
C VAL A 93 1.63 0.80 -0.96
N VAL A 94 1.57 2.13 -1.14
CA VAL A 94 0.35 2.91 -0.85
C VAL A 94 -0.79 2.51 -1.78
N LEU A 95 -0.52 2.33 -3.09
CA LEU A 95 -1.53 1.91 -4.06
C LEU A 95 -2.12 0.54 -3.71
N HIS A 96 -1.29 -0.42 -3.28
CA HIS A 96 -1.77 -1.73 -2.83
C HIS A 96 -2.59 -1.61 -1.53
N ALA A 97 -2.14 -0.83 -0.54
CA ALA A 97 -2.91 -0.57 0.68
C ALA A 97 -4.33 -0.04 0.35
N ILE A 98 -4.43 0.85 -0.63
CA ILE A 98 -5.71 1.44 -1.06
C ILE A 98 -6.54 0.45 -1.88
N SER A 99 -5.91 -0.37 -2.73
CA SER A 99 -6.58 -1.47 -3.42
C SER A 99 -7.21 -2.44 -2.41
N ASN A 100 -6.48 -2.78 -1.35
CA ASN A 100 -6.97 -3.62 -0.26
C ASN A 100 -8.21 -3.04 0.40
N LEU A 101 -8.19 -1.75 0.74
CA LEU A 101 -9.32 -1.05 1.35
C LEU A 101 -10.49 -0.85 0.38
N SER A 102 -10.21 -0.67 -0.92
CA SER A 102 -11.23 -0.54 -1.96
C SER A 102 -12.00 -1.84 -2.13
N ASN A 103 -11.31 -2.98 -2.05
CA ASN A 103 -11.95 -4.29 -2.09
C ASN A 103 -12.96 -4.46 -0.94
N ASP A 104 -12.64 -3.94 0.26
CA ASP A 104 -13.58 -3.93 1.39
C ASP A 104 -14.78 -3.01 1.11
N TYR A 105 -14.53 -1.81 0.58
CA TYR A 105 -15.61 -0.86 0.29
C TYR A 105 -16.64 -1.43 -0.68
N PHE A 106 -16.17 -1.97 -1.80
CA PHE A 106 -17.06 -2.53 -2.80
C PHE A 106 -17.64 -3.89 -2.39
N GLY A 107 -16.96 -4.63 -1.51
CA GLY A 107 -17.47 -5.86 -0.90
C GLY A 107 -18.69 -5.60 -0.02
N ALA A 108 -18.59 -4.63 0.90
CA ALA A 108 -19.72 -4.18 1.72
C ALA A 108 -20.84 -3.58 0.87
N ARG A 109 -20.53 -2.66 -0.05
CA ARG A 109 -21.56 -1.97 -0.85
C ARG A 109 -22.39 -2.93 -1.71
N ARG A 110 -21.79 -4.01 -2.19
CA ARG A 110 -22.45 -5.01 -3.04
C ARG A 110 -23.11 -6.14 -2.23
N GLY A 111 -22.94 -6.19 -0.91
CA GLY A 111 -23.51 -7.23 -0.04
C GLY A 111 -22.78 -8.57 -0.09
N HIS A 112 -21.58 -8.64 -0.68
CA HIS A 112 -20.79 -9.88 -0.77
C HIS A 112 -20.05 -10.18 0.55
N ASP A 113 -19.74 -9.14 1.33
CA ASP A 113 -19.14 -9.29 2.66
C ASP A 113 -20.23 -9.27 3.74
N THR A 114 -20.73 -10.47 4.09
CA THR A 114 -21.69 -10.68 5.18
C THR A 114 -20.97 -10.94 6.52
N ALA A 115 -21.72 -10.90 7.63
CA ALA A 115 -21.19 -11.11 8.97
C ALA A 115 -20.46 -12.46 9.14
N ASP A 116 -20.88 -13.48 8.38
CA ASP A 116 -20.39 -14.86 8.44
C ASP A 116 -19.37 -15.21 7.35
N SER A 117 -18.92 -14.22 6.56
CA SER A 117 -17.95 -14.48 5.50
C SER A 117 -16.66 -15.08 6.06
N PRO A 118 -16.03 -16.07 5.40
CA PRO A 118 -14.77 -16.67 5.86
C PRO A 118 -13.68 -15.62 6.17
N ARG A 119 -13.71 -14.50 5.43
CA ARG A 119 -12.83 -13.34 5.56
C ARG A 119 -12.92 -12.64 6.93
N ARG A 120 -14.07 -12.70 7.60
CA ARG A 120 -14.27 -12.14 8.95
C ARG A 120 -13.52 -12.90 10.05
N ARG A 121 -13.09 -14.14 9.78
CA ARG A 121 -12.36 -14.97 10.76
C ARG A 121 -10.94 -14.49 11.03
N TYR A 122 -10.39 -13.63 10.16
CA TYR A 122 -9.01 -13.14 10.27
C TYR A 122 -8.86 -11.67 9.85
N THR A 123 -9.95 -10.95 9.56
CA THR A 123 -9.94 -9.49 9.29
C THR A 123 -11.23 -8.82 9.76
N VAL A 124 -11.13 -7.60 10.31
CA VAL A 124 -12.28 -6.72 10.56
C VAL A 124 -12.56 -5.91 9.31
N HIS A 125 -13.85 -5.66 9.05
CA HIS A 125 -14.27 -4.77 7.98
C HIS A 125 -13.96 -3.30 8.35
N PRO A 126 -12.99 -2.62 7.71
CA PRO A 126 -12.50 -1.31 8.14
C PRO A 126 -13.53 -0.18 8.02
N LEU A 127 -14.42 -0.32 7.04
CA LEU A 127 -15.39 0.73 6.70
C LEU A 127 -16.65 0.68 7.56
N LEU A 128 -17.09 -0.53 7.94
CA LEU A 128 -18.22 -0.72 8.85
C LEU A 128 -17.85 -0.39 10.30
N SER A 129 -16.55 -0.41 10.64
CA SER A 129 -16.02 -0.01 11.94
C SER A 129 -15.67 1.49 12.02
N GLY A 130 -15.83 2.25 10.94
CA GLY A 130 -15.43 3.68 10.89
C GLY A 130 -13.92 3.91 10.98
N ALA A 131 -13.12 2.85 10.79
CA ALA A 131 -11.69 2.88 11.04
C ALA A 131 -10.90 3.66 9.99
N VAL A 132 -11.43 3.74 8.76
CA VAL A 132 -10.87 4.51 7.65
C VAL A 132 -11.99 5.29 6.98
N SER A 133 -11.79 6.58 6.74
CA SER A 133 -12.75 7.40 6.01
C SER A 133 -12.62 7.19 4.50
N THR A 134 -13.75 7.23 3.79
CA THR A 134 -13.78 7.17 2.31
C THR A 134 -12.93 8.29 1.68
N THR A 135 -12.86 9.45 2.34
CA THR A 135 -12.01 10.57 1.92
C THR A 135 -10.52 10.23 1.95
N LEU A 136 -10.05 9.49 2.96
CA LEU A 136 -8.65 9.06 3.03
C LEU A 136 -8.32 8.10 1.89
N LEU A 137 -9.24 7.19 1.55
CA LEU A 137 -9.08 6.26 0.43
C LEU A 137 -8.95 6.99 -0.91
N VAL A 138 -9.87 7.92 -1.17
CA VAL A 138 -9.89 8.68 -2.43
C VAL A 138 -8.64 9.56 -2.53
N ARG A 139 -8.32 10.34 -1.48
CA ARG A 139 -7.17 11.25 -1.51
C ARG A 139 -5.85 10.50 -1.59
N GLY A 140 -5.68 9.46 -0.77
CA GLY A 140 -4.50 8.61 -0.84
C GLY A 140 -4.33 7.96 -2.22
N GLY A 141 -5.45 7.55 -2.85
CA GLY A 141 -5.42 6.85 -4.13
C GLY A 141 -5.00 7.77 -5.25
N VAL A 142 -5.57 8.97 -5.28
CA VAL A 142 -5.20 10.04 -6.21
C VAL A 142 -3.74 10.43 -6.02
N THR A 143 -3.28 10.67 -4.79
CA THR A 143 -1.88 11.04 -4.53
C THR A 143 -0.91 9.95 -4.99
N ALA A 144 -1.18 8.69 -4.68
CA ALA A 144 -0.34 7.58 -5.11
C ALA A 144 -0.29 7.43 -6.64
N ALA A 145 -1.44 7.58 -7.31
CA ALA A 145 -1.54 7.51 -8.77
C ALA A 145 -0.78 8.66 -9.44
N LEU A 146 -0.85 9.88 -8.89
CA LEU A 146 -0.11 11.04 -9.40
C LEU A 146 1.40 10.86 -9.24
N VAL A 147 1.86 10.37 -8.09
CA VAL A 147 3.29 10.08 -7.87
C VAL A 147 3.77 8.99 -8.83
N ALA A 148 3.02 7.90 -8.98
CA ALA A 148 3.35 6.84 -9.94
C ALA A 148 3.42 7.38 -11.38
N SER A 149 2.45 8.22 -11.77
CA SER A 149 2.44 8.86 -13.09
C SER A 149 3.64 9.77 -13.31
N LEU A 150 4.07 10.52 -12.29
CA LEU A 150 5.24 11.39 -12.36
C LEU A 150 6.53 10.59 -12.53
N VAL A 151 6.68 9.47 -11.81
CA VAL A 151 7.83 8.56 -11.99
C VAL A 151 7.86 8.04 -13.41
N VAL A 152 6.76 7.49 -13.91
CA VAL A 152 6.69 6.96 -15.29
C VAL A 152 6.98 8.04 -16.34
N LEU A 153 6.44 9.25 -16.15
CA LEU A 153 6.64 10.34 -17.09
C LEU A 153 8.08 10.90 -17.04
N GLY A 154 8.73 10.83 -15.88
CA GLY A 154 10.16 11.16 -15.75
C GLY A 154 11.02 10.24 -16.59
N GLU A 155 10.83 8.93 -16.45
CA GLU A 155 11.58 7.92 -17.22
C GLU A 155 11.25 7.94 -18.72
N ALA A 156 9.99 8.20 -19.08
CA ALA A 156 9.57 8.27 -20.49
C ALA A 156 10.22 9.43 -21.26
N LYS A 157 10.56 10.54 -20.58
CA LYS A 157 11.27 11.66 -21.19
C LYS A 157 12.68 11.28 -21.61
N ASP A 158 13.37 10.48 -20.81
CA ASP A 158 14.72 10.00 -21.13
C ASP A 158 14.71 9.00 -22.31
N LEU A 159 13.58 8.30 -22.52
CA LEU A 159 13.39 7.41 -23.66
C LEU A 159 13.01 8.16 -24.95
N LEU A 160 12.21 9.22 -24.85
CA LEU A 160 11.71 9.98 -26.01
C LEU A 160 12.67 11.08 -26.48
N LEU A 161 13.55 11.56 -25.61
CA LEU A 161 14.54 12.59 -25.93
C LEU A 161 15.96 12.05 -25.65
N PRO A 162 16.50 11.15 -26.50
CA PRO A 162 17.86 10.67 -26.35
C PRO A 162 18.82 11.87 -26.39
N SER A 163 19.54 12.08 -25.28
CA SER A 163 20.42 13.22 -25.10
C SER A 163 21.48 13.25 -26.21
N GLN A 164 21.56 14.35 -26.95
CA GLN A 164 22.58 14.67 -27.96
C GLN A 164 23.98 14.93 -27.34
N ARG A 165 24.32 14.26 -26.23
CA ARG A 165 25.63 14.40 -25.57
C ARG A 165 26.58 13.34 -26.08
N GLY A 166 27.09 13.53 -27.30
CA GLY A 166 28.02 12.58 -27.89
C GLY A 166 28.76 13.04 -29.14
N THR A 167 28.93 14.33 -29.41
CA THR A 167 29.77 14.76 -30.56
C THR A 167 30.41 16.14 -30.35
N ILE A 168 31.31 16.28 -29.38
CA ILE A 168 32.32 17.36 -29.42
C ILE A 168 33.66 16.80 -28.98
N THR A 169 34.35 16.11 -29.89
CA THR A 169 35.82 16.04 -29.93
C THR A 169 36.25 15.82 -31.38
N ALA A 170 36.21 16.91 -32.16
CA ALA A 170 37.11 17.05 -33.31
C ALA A 170 37.85 18.37 -33.09
N SER A 171 38.87 18.32 -32.22
CA SER A 171 39.85 19.38 -32.05
C SER A 171 40.68 19.47 -33.33
N GLU A 172 40.33 20.44 -34.18
CA GLU A 172 41.23 21.52 -34.59
C GLU A 172 42.74 21.21 -34.53
N THR A 173 43.28 20.63 -35.60
CA THR A 173 44.65 20.86 -36.11
C THR A 173 44.56 20.58 -37.63
N SER A 174 44.74 21.52 -38.54
CA SER A 174 46.00 22.22 -38.80
C SER A 174 45.75 23.49 -39.60
N GLY A 175 46.18 24.63 -39.07
CA GLY A 175 46.38 25.84 -39.84
C GLY A 175 47.59 25.71 -40.77
N THR A 176 47.40 26.12 -42.01
CA THR A 176 48.47 26.53 -42.94
C THR A 176 49.01 27.89 -42.46
N PRO A 177 50.32 28.15 -42.55
CA PRO A 177 50.73 29.21 -43.48
C PRO A 177 52.08 29.00 -44.19
N ALA A 178 52.16 29.66 -45.35
CA ALA A 178 53.29 29.91 -46.27
C ALA A 178 53.71 28.76 -47.21
#